data_AF-A0A822XYY7-F1
#
_entry.id   AF-A0A822XYY7-F1
#
_cell.length_a   1.000
_cell.length_b   1.000
_cell.length_c   1.000
_cell.angle_alpha   90.00
_cell.angle_beta   90.00
_cell.angle_gamma   90.00
#
_symmetry.space_group_name_H-M   'P 1'
#
loop_
_entity.id
_entity.type
_entity.pdbx_description
1 polymer ?
#
loop_
_entity_poly.entity_id
_entity_poly.type
_entity_poly.pdbx_seq_one_letter_code
_entity_poly.pdbx_strand_id
1 'polypeptide(L)'
;MGDNLPSPKDVVSLYQRSEIQMIRLYHPSTEALQALRGSNLLVSLGVSNGDLKQLSSSQDAANSWYVAPAMNNIYNALLSIGLDRVKVTTAVPSNVLGRSYPPSAGAFTPEVAGYMKEIATFLFHTGAHLMINVYPYFAYVSDPTHISLDYALFKSKGPVVVDGSLKYYNLFDAMVDAFNAALEKIDAADVLVAISESGWPSAGNEPCTSIANAQTYNMNLINHVTKGGTPRRPEHLMDTFMFAMFNEDLKPAGVEQSFGFFHPDMKPVYPLF
;
A
#
# COMPACT_ATOMS: atom_id res chain seq x y z
N MET A 1 -15.49 -3.13 -1.43
CA MET A 1 -16.94 -2.92 -1.52
C MET A 1 -17.60 -4.23 -1.97
N GLY A 2 -18.41 -4.84 -1.13
CA GLY A 2 -19.27 -5.94 -1.53
C GLY A 2 -20.45 -6.06 -0.57
N ASP A 3 -21.60 -6.52 -1.07
CA ASP A 3 -22.82 -6.71 -0.27
C ASP A 3 -23.04 -8.17 0.16
N ASN A 4 -22.12 -9.05 -0.22
CA ASN A 4 -22.16 -10.50 0.05
C ASN A 4 -21.07 -10.96 1.04
N LEU A 5 -20.37 -10.02 1.69
CA LEU A 5 -19.23 -10.32 2.56
C LEU A 5 -19.64 -10.91 3.93
N PRO A 6 -18.77 -11.74 4.56
CA PRO A 6 -19.02 -12.25 5.90
C PRO A 6 -19.19 -11.17 6.97
N SER A 7 -19.74 -11.53 8.12
CA SER A 7 -19.83 -10.61 9.25
C SER A 7 -18.44 -10.18 9.73
N PRO A 8 -18.25 -8.96 10.27
CA PRO A 8 -16.95 -8.53 10.77
C PRO A 8 -16.32 -9.47 11.82
N LYS A 9 -17.15 -10.17 12.62
CA LYS A 9 -16.68 -11.18 13.58
C LYS A 9 -16.09 -12.41 12.89
N ASP A 10 -16.71 -12.87 11.81
CA ASP A 10 -16.20 -13.99 11.03
C ASP A 10 -14.93 -13.61 10.28
N VAL A 11 -14.84 -12.37 9.80
CA VAL A 11 -13.62 -11.80 9.21
C VAL A 11 -12.48 -11.76 10.23
N VAL A 12 -12.70 -11.23 11.44
CA VAL A 12 -11.66 -11.24 12.49
C VAL A 12 -11.21 -12.66 12.83
N SER A 13 -12.15 -13.61 12.91
CA SER A 13 -11.82 -15.03 13.12
C SER A 13 -11.04 -15.62 11.96
N LEU A 14 -11.24 -15.12 10.73
CA LEU A 14 -10.47 -15.50 9.55
C LEU A 14 -9.05 -14.95 9.59
N TYR A 15 -8.86 -13.69 9.99
CA TYR A 15 -7.52 -13.13 10.19
C TYR A 15 -6.71 -13.96 11.20
N GLN A 16 -7.33 -14.32 12.33
CA GLN A 16 -6.68 -15.10 13.39
C GLN A 16 -6.27 -16.50 12.94
N ARG A 17 -7.15 -17.24 12.24
CA ARG A 17 -6.84 -18.61 11.76
C ARG A 17 -5.86 -18.63 10.59
N SER A 18 -5.75 -17.53 9.85
CA SER A 18 -4.77 -17.34 8.77
C SER A 18 -3.46 -16.69 9.26
N GLU A 19 -3.30 -16.51 10.58
CA GLU A 19 -2.12 -15.88 11.21
C GLU A 19 -1.77 -14.48 10.67
N ILE A 20 -2.76 -13.76 10.16
CA ILE A 20 -2.61 -12.38 9.67
C ILE A 20 -2.67 -11.44 10.87
N GLN A 21 -1.62 -10.64 11.05
CA GLN A 21 -1.44 -9.81 12.25
C GLN A 21 -1.96 -8.37 12.11
N MET A 22 -2.09 -7.88 10.88
CA MET A 22 -2.42 -6.49 10.60
C MET A 22 -3.65 -6.39 9.70
N ILE A 23 -4.56 -5.48 10.03
CA ILE A 23 -5.75 -5.17 9.24
C ILE A 23 -5.77 -3.69 8.88
N ARG A 24 -6.14 -3.38 7.63
CA ARG A 24 -6.38 -2.01 7.17
C ARG A 24 -7.86 -1.81 6.88
N LEU A 25 -8.46 -0.85 7.57
CA LEU A 25 -9.82 -0.38 7.33
C LEU A 25 -9.76 0.94 6.58
N TYR A 26 -10.47 1.07 5.46
CA TYR A 26 -10.46 2.29 4.64
C TYR A 26 -11.26 3.44 5.24
N HIS A 27 -12.20 3.13 6.12
CA HIS A 27 -13.07 4.07 6.81
C HIS A 27 -13.44 3.52 8.20
N PRO A 28 -13.84 4.37 9.14
CA PRO A 28 -14.36 3.93 10.43
C PRO A 28 -15.69 3.17 10.26
N SER A 29 -15.67 1.87 10.52
CA SER A 29 -16.86 1.03 10.69
C SER A 29 -17.00 0.64 12.17
N THR A 30 -18.12 1.04 12.78
CA THR A 30 -18.42 0.73 14.17
C THR A 30 -18.47 -0.78 14.40
N GLU A 31 -19.10 -1.51 13.48
CA GLU A 31 -19.25 -2.97 13.55
C GLU A 31 -17.88 -3.67 13.47
N ALA A 32 -17.00 -3.23 12.56
CA ALA A 32 -15.65 -3.76 12.45
C ALA A 32 -14.81 -3.47 13.69
N LEU A 33 -14.85 -2.23 14.19
CA LEU A 33 -14.11 -1.83 15.39
C LEU A 33 -14.60 -2.58 16.65
N GLN A 34 -15.90 -2.86 16.76
CA GLN A 34 -16.45 -3.70 17.82
C GLN A 34 -15.94 -5.14 17.72
N ALA A 35 -15.93 -5.71 16.51
CA ALA A 35 -15.42 -7.08 16.30
C ALA A 35 -13.91 -7.20 16.57
N LEU A 36 -13.14 -6.12 16.35
CA LEU A 36 -11.70 -6.09 16.59
C LEU A 36 -11.31 -6.01 18.07
N ARG A 37 -12.26 -5.71 18.97
CA ARG A 37 -12.00 -5.55 20.40
C ARG A 37 -11.43 -6.84 21.00
N GLY A 38 -10.20 -6.76 21.50
CA GLY A 38 -9.50 -7.91 22.11
C GLY A 38 -8.92 -8.91 21.12
N SER A 39 -8.89 -8.60 19.82
CA SER A 39 -8.36 -9.52 18.78
C SER A 39 -6.83 -9.57 18.70
N ASN A 40 -6.12 -8.62 19.32
CA ASN A 40 -4.67 -8.36 19.20
C ASN A 40 -4.20 -7.99 17.78
N LEU A 41 -5.10 -7.83 16.81
CA LEU A 41 -4.73 -7.35 15.48
C LEU A 41 -4.27 -5.89 15.55
N LEU A 42 -3.19 -5.57 14.85
CA LEU A 42 -2.79 -4.18 14.62
C LEU A 42 -3.70 -3.58 13.56
N VAL A 43 -4.27 -2.41 13.85
CA VAL A 43 -5.28 -1.77 13.00
C VAL A 43 -4.71 -0.50 12.39
N SER A 44 -4.67 -0.44 11.06
CA SER A 44 -4.57 0.81 10.30
C SER A 44 -5.99 1.28 9.98
N LEU A 45 -6.33 2.50 10.40
CA LEU A 45 -7.67 3.08 10.21
C LEU A 45 -7.59 4.31 9.31
N GLY A 46 -8.28 4.24 8.17
CA GLY A 46 -8.38 5.32 7.20
C GLY A 46 -9.39 6.40 7.60
N VAL A 47 -9.09 7.62 7.18
CA VAL A 47 -10.00 8.77 7.19
C VAL A 47 -10.51 8.97 5.76
N SER A 48 -11.82 9.17 5.60
CA SER A 48 -12.40 9.37 4.27
C SER A 48 -11.89 10.68 3.65
N ASN A 49 -11.59 10.68 2.35
CA ASN A 49 -11.13 11.89 1.65
C ASN A 49 -12.11 13.07 1.76
N GLY A 50 -13.42 12.79 1.88
CA GLY A 50 -14.45 13.82 2.09
C GLY A 50 -14.34 14.57 3.43
N ASP A 51 -13.71 13.95 4.44
CA ASP A 51 -13.60 14.52 5.79
C ASP A 51 -12.35 15.39 5.94
N LEU A 52 -11.38 15.30 5.01
CA LEU A 52 -10.09 16.01 5.09
C LEU A 52 -10.26 17.53 5.17
N LYS A 53 -11.23 18.09 4.45
CA LYS A 53 -11.53 19.54 4.51
C LYS A 53 -11.96 19.98 5.91
N GLN A 54 -12.80 19.19 6.57
CA GLN A 54 -13.26 19.52 7.93
C GLN A 54 -12.11 19.37 8.93
N LEU A 55 -11.30 18.32 8.78
CA LEU A 55 -10.16 18.02 9.66
C LEU A 55 -8.99 19.00 9.51
N SER A 56 -8.89 19.70 8.39
CA SER A 56 -7.85 20.72 8.12
C SER A 56 -8.27 22.14 8.48
N SER A 57 -9.54 22.38 8.83
CA SER A 57 -10.09 23.67 9.29
C SER A 57 -9.94 24.87 8.34
N SER A 58 -9.67 24.67 7.04
CA SER A 58 -9.56 25.78 6.06
C SER A 58 -10.37 25.54 4.77
N GLN A 59 -10.70 26.62 4.04
CA GLN A 59 -11.89 26.70 3.18
C GLN A 59 -11.66 26.49 1.67
N ASP A 60 -10.43 26.45 1.15
CA ASP A 60 -10.16 26.52 -0.31
C ASP A 60 -9.74 25.19 -0.96
N ALA A 61 -9.67 25.10 -2.30
CA ALA A 61 -9.77 23.83 -3.05
C ALA A 61 -8.43 23.21 -3.52
N ALA A 62 -8.13 22.00 -3.01
CA ALA A 62 -7.44 20.85 -3.62
C ALA A 62 -7.23 19.79 -2.52
N ASN A 63 -7.66 18.53 -2.70
CA ASN A 63 -7.64 17.57 -1.58
C ASN A 63 -6.24 17.39 -0.92
N SER A 64 -5.17 17.56 -1.71
CA SER A 64 -3.79 17.40 -1.26
C SER A 64 -3.33 18.44 -0.23
N TRP A 65 -3.82 19.68 -0.29
CA TRP A 65 -3.37 20.70 0.68
C TRP A 65 -3.92 20.44 2.08
N TYR A 66 -5.07 19.76 2.19
CA TYR A 66 -5.68 19.43 3.47
C TYR A 66 -4.91 18.36 4.25
N VAL A 67 -4.08 17.55 3.57
CA VAL A 67 -3.51 16.32 4.14
C VAL A 67 -2.59 16.64 5.31
N ALA A 68 -1.56 17.48 5.12
CA ALA A 68 -0.62 17.80 6.19
C ALA A 68 -1.28 18.53 7.38
N PRO A 69 -2.16 19.54 7.19
CA PRO A 69 -2.93 20.13 8.29
C PRO A 69 -3.83 19.12 9.02
N ALA A 70 -4.56 18.26 8.30
CA ALA A 70 -5.40 17.23 8.91
C ALA A 70 -4.58 16.22 9.72
N MET A 71 -3.41 15.79 9.19
CA MET A 71 -2.48 14.90 9.91
C MET A 71 -2.00 15.53 11.22
N ASN A 72 -1.63 16.82 11.20
CA ASN A 72 -1.24 17.56 12.40
C ASN A 72 -2.38 17.62 13.43
N ASN A 73 -3.61 17.94 13.00
CA ASN A 73 -4.75 18.03 13.89
C ASN A 73 -5.12 16.69 14.51
N ILE A 74 -5.11 15.60 13.73
CA ILE A 74 -5.33 14.24 14.24
C ILE A 74 -4.24 13.87 15.25
N TYR A 75 -2.97 14.14 14.92
CA TYR A 75 -1.85 13.84 15.82
C TYR A 75 -1.95 14.58 17.15
N ASN A 76 -2.24 15.88 17.12
CA ASN A 76 -2.43 16.69 18.32
C ASN A 76 -3.63 16.21 19.15
N ALA A 77 -4.73 15.81 18.50
CA ALA A 77 -5.87 15.23 19.19
C ALA A 77 -5.50 13.92 19.90
N LEU A 78 -4.78 13.01 19.24
CA LEU A 78 -4.29 11.75 19.82
C LEU A 78 -3.35 12.00 21.00
N LEU A 79 -2.42 12.95 20.87
CA LEU A 79 -1.55 13.36 21.98
C LEU A 79 -2.34 13.91 23.17
N SER A 80 -3.37 14.73 22.93
CA SER A 80 -4.17 15.35 23.99
C SER A 80 -4.90 14.33 24.88
N ILE A 81 -5.15 13.13 24.34
CA ILE A 81 -5.80 12.01 25.06
C ILE A 81 -4.82 10.89 25.44
N GLY A 82 -3.51 11.12 25.33
CA GLY A 82 -2.47 10.17 25.75
C GLY A 82 -2.26 8.98 24.81
N LEU A 83 -2.62 9.09 23.53
CA LEU A 83 -2.42 8.06 22.50
C LEU A 83 -1.19 8.37 21.62
N ASP A 84 -0.05 8.64 22.25
CA ASP A 84 1.23 8.99 21.60
C ASP A 84 1.85 7.86 20.76
N ARG A 85 1.43 6.60 20.99
CA ARG A 85 1.87 5.43 20.22
C ARG A 85 1.14 5.27 18.89
N VAL A 86 0.00 5.93 18.70
CA VAL A 86 -0.75 5.85 17.43
C VAL A 86 -0.07 6.77 16.42
N LYS A 87 0.51 6.17 15.38
CA LYS A 87 1.16 6.93 14.30
C LYS A 87 0.11 7.46 13.32
N VAL A 88 0.30 8.71 12.90
CA VAL A 88 -0.50 9.34 11.84
C VAL A 88 0.33 9.34 10.57
N THR A 89 -0.26 8.89 9.47
CA THR A 89 0.38 8.88 8.16
C THR A 89 -0.66 9.10 7.06
N THR A 90 -0.21 9.14 5.80
CA THR A 90 -1.05 9.17 4.60
C THR A 90 -0.59 8.12 3.60
N ALA A 91 -1.52 7.60 2.80
CA ALA A 91 -1.27 6.64 1.75
C ALA A 91 -1.31 7.31 0.38
N VAL A 92 -0.27 7.12 -0.44
CA VAL A 92 -0.18 7.74 -1.78
C VAL A 92 -0.13 6.71 -2.91
N PRO A 93 -0.83 6.95 -4.03
CA PRO A 93 -0.73 6.14 -5.24
C PRO A 93 0.58 6.41 -6.01
N SER A 94 0.97 5.52 -6.93
CA SER A 94 2.17 5.67 -7.76
C SER A 94 2.16 6.89 -8.70
N ASN A 95 0.99 7.41 -9.08
CA ASN A 95 0.86 8.55 -10.00
C ASN A 95 1.29 9.90 -9.39
N VAL A 96 1.66 9.94 -8.10
CA VAL A 96 2.33 11.10 -7.51
C VAL A 96 3.78 11.25 -8.02
N LEU A 97 4.35 10.21 -8.62
CA LEU A 97 5.66 10.24 -9.25
C LEU A 97 5.52 10.73 -10.71
N GLY A 98 6.27 11.77 -11.07
CA GLY A 98 6.41 12.23 -12.45
C GLY A 98 7.50 11.49 -13.22
N ARG A 99 8.44 10.87 -12.50
CA ARG A 99 9.46 9.96 -13.05
C ARG A 99 9.66 8.80 -12.10
N SER A 100 9.86 7.61 -12.64
CA SER A 100 10.09 6.38 -11.87
C SER A 100 11.12 5.42 -12.51
N TYR A 101 11.61 5.73 -13.72
CA TYR A 101 12.59 4.91 -14.43
C TYR A 101 13.82 5.73 -14.90
N PRO A 102 15.05 5.25 -14.65
CA PRO A 102 15.37 4.17 -13.71
C PRO A 102 14.99 4.57 -12.27
N PRO A 103 14.97 3.65 -11.28
CA PRO A 103 14.53 3.96 -9.91
C PRO A 103 15.19 5.19 -9.27
N SER A 104 16.50 5.40 -9.48
CA SER A 104 17.24 6.59 -9.04
C SER A 104 16.72 7.91 -9.63
N ALA A 105 16.07 7.86 -10.79
CA ALA A 105 15.41 9.01 -11.41
C ALA A 105 14.04 9.32 -10.78
N GLY A 106 13.55 8.47 -9.88
CA GLY A 106 12.33 8.64 -9.08
C GLY A 106 12.14 10.05 -8.56
N ALA A 107 11.05 10.73 -8.93
CA ALA A 107 10.76 12.10 -8.52
C ALA A 107 9.25 12.34 -8.48
N PHE A 108 8.78 13.05 -7.45
CA PHE A 108 7.41 13.55 -7.39
C PHE A 108 7.11 14.50 -8.55
N THR A 109 5.84 14.58 -8.98
CA THR A 109 5.46 15.61 -9.96
C THR A 109 5.66 17.01 -9.36
N PRO A 110 5.92 18.05 -10.18
CA PRO A 110 6.08 19.42 -9.68
C PRO A 110 4.88 19.91 -8.86
N GLU A 111 3.66 19.47 -9.23
CA GLU A 111 2.41 19.87 -8.58
C GLU A 111 2.27 19.30 -7.15
N VAL A 112 2.89 18.14 -6.87
CA VAL A 112 2.76 17.46 -5.57
C VAL A 112 4.01 17.53 -4.70
N ALA A 113 5.17 17.87 -5.27
CA ALA A 113 6.45 17.87 -4.55
C ALA A 113 6.44 18.75 -3.29
N GLY A 114 5.80 19.92 -3.34
CA GLY A 114 5.65 20.81 -2.17
C GLY A 114 4.85 20.16 -1.05
N TYR A 115 3.68 19.59 -1.37
CA TYR A 115 2.84 18.89 -0.39
C TYR A 115 3.54 17.65 0.18
N MET A 116 4.25 16.89 -0.66
CA MET A 116 5.03 15.74 -0.20
C MET A 116 6.16 16.15 0.74
N LYS A 117 6.77 17.33 0.56
CA LYS A 117 7.79 17.85 1.48
C LYS A 117 7.20 18.22 2.84
N GLU A 118 6.01 18.82 2.88
CA GLU A 118 5.30 19.10 4.13
C GLU A 118 4.90 17.82 4.86
N ILE A 119 4.34 16.84 4.14
CA ILE A 119 4.00 15.51 4.66
C ILE A 119 5.26 14.82 5.20
N ALA A 120 6.34 14.78 4.42
CA ALA A 120 7.58 14.15 4.82
C ALA A 120 8.19 14.79 6.08
N THR A 121 8.12 16.12 6.20
CA THR A 121 8.57 16.85 7.39
C THR A 121 7.77 16.42 8.63
N PHE A 122 6.47 16.27 8.51
CA PHE A 122 5.63 15.76 9.60
C PHE A 122 6.00 14.31 9.96
N LEU A 123 6.15 13.44 8.96
CA LEU A 123 6.47 12.02 9.15
C LEU A 123 7.81 11.83 9.85
N PHE A 124 8.82 12.61 9.45
CA PHE A 124 10.14 12.63 10.09
C PHE A 124 10.04 12.99 11.58
N HIS A 125 9.34 14.08 11.93
CA HIS A 125 9.23 14.51 13.34
C HIS A 125 8.40 13.55 14.21
N THR A 126 7.46 12.82 13.63
CA THR A 126 6.58 11.91 14.36
C THR A 126 7.07 10.46 14.36
N GLY A 127 8.12 10.16 13.57
CA GLY A 127 8.65 8.81 13.37
C GLY A 127 7.63 7.89 12.70
N ALA A 128 6.76 8.42 11.84
CA ALA A 128 5.81 7.65 11.05
C ALA A 128 6.36 7.39 9.65
N HIS A 129 5.96 6.29 9.02
CA HIS A 129 6.36 5.93 7.65
C HIS A 129 5.37 6.49 6.63
N LEU A 130 5.84 6.87 5.44
CA LEU A 130 4.95 7.17 4.32
C LEU A 130 4.35 5.88 3.78
N MET A 131 3.03 5.80 3.69
CA MET A 131 2.35 4.65 3.09
C MET A 131 2.26 4.82 1.56
N ILE A 132 2.65 3.80 0.80
CA ILE A 132 2.61 3.81 -0.67
C ILE A 132 1.84 2.61 -1.24
N ASN A 133 1.02 2.84 -2.25
CA ASN A 133 0.36 1.76 -3.00
C ASN A 133 1.29 1.28 -4.13
N VAL A 134 1.64 0.00 -4.13
CA VAL A 134 2.61 -0.59 -5.07
C VAL A 134 1.98 -1.77 -5.79
N TYR A 135 1.65 -1.57 -7.07
CA TYR A 135 1.02 -2.58 -7.90
C TYR A 135 1.82 -2.84 -9.19
N PRO A 136 2.79 -3.78 -9.16
CA PRO A 136 3.51 -4.25 -10.34
C PRO A 136 2.56 -4.73 -11.45
N TYR A 137 1.39 -5.28 -11.11
CA TYR A 137 0.36 -5.67 -12.06
C TYR A 137 -0.03 -4.52 -13.02
N PHE A 138 -0.38 -3.35 -12.48
CA PHE A 138 -0.83 -2.21 -13.30
C PHE A 138 0.29 -1.67 -14.18
N ALA A 139 1.51 -1.61 -13.66
CA ALA A 139 2.68 -1.23 -14.44
C ALA A 139 2.92 -2.22 -15.60
N TYR A 140 2.90 -3.53 -15.32
CA TYR A 140 3.04 -4.58 -16.33
C TYR A 140 2.00 -4.47 -17.45
N VAL A 141 0.71 -4.37 -17.12
CA VAL A 141 -0.33 -4.33 -18.17
C VAL A 141 -0.34 -3.02 -18.96
N SER A 142 0.21 -1.95 -18.41
CA SER A 142 0.35 -0.67 -19.12
C SER A 142 1.48 -0.67 -20.15
N ASP A 143 2.52 -1.49 -19.93
CA ASP A 143 3.65 -1.64 -20.86
C ASP A 143 4.21 -3.07 -20.85
N PRO A 144 3.44 -4.05 -21.37
CA PRO A 144 3.88 -5.44 -21.40
C PRO A 144 5.02 -5.69 -22.39
N THR A 145 5.34 -4.70 -23.23
CA THR A 145 6.45 -4.77 -24.18
C THR A 145 7.81 -4.57 -23.54
N HIS A 146 7.90 -3.73 -22.51
CA HIS A 146 9.16 -3.47 -21.79
C HIS A 146 9.19 -4.07 -20.40
N ILE A 147 8.03 -4.36 -19.80
CA ILE A 147 7.92 -5.00 -18.50
C ILE A 147 7.53 -6.46 -18.73
N SER A 148 8.45 -7.38 -18.43
CA SER A 148 8.14 -8.81 -18.52
C SER A 148 7.28 -9.26 -17.35
N LEU A 149 6.43 -10.27 -17.59
CA LEU A 149 5.64 -10.88 -16.52
C LEU A 149 6.52 -11.45 -15.41
N ASP A 150 7.66 -12.06 -15.76
CA ASP A 150 8.59 -12.60 -14.76
C ASP A 150 9.20 -11.50 -13.88
N TYR A 151 9.44 -10.30 -14.41
CA TYR A 151 9.88 -9.15 -13.61
C TYR A 151 8.82 -8.67 -12.63
N ALA A 152 7.56 -8.64 -13.08
CA ALA A 152 6.44 -8.23 -12.25
C ALA A 152 6.05 -9.29 -11.18
N LEU A 153 6.34 -10.57 -11.42
CA LEU A 153 6.01 -11.70 -10.53
C LEU A 153 7.17 -12.18 -9.62
N PHE A 154 8.26 -11.42 -9.50
CA PHE A 154 9.47 -11.81 -8.74
C PHE A 154 10.17 -13.08 -9.26
N LYS A 155 10.05 -13.39 -10.55
CA LYS A 155 10.58 -14.63 -11.16
C LYS A 155 11.87 -14.44 -11.97
N SER A 156 12.30 -13.21 -12.23
CA SER A 156 13.52 -12.94 -13.01
C SER A 156 14.72 -13.69 -12.47
N LYS A 157 15.51 -14.31 -13.36
CA LYS A 157 16.73 -15.04 -12.99
C LYS A 157 17.98 -14.15 -12.96
N GLY A 158 17.89 -12.96 -13.56
CA GLY A 158 18.94 -11.95 -13.59
C GLY A 158 18.38 -10.56 -13.31
N PRO A 159 19.26 -9.56 -13.11
CA PRO A 159 18.83 -8.19 -12.94
C PRO A 159 18.16 -7.69 -14.23
N VAL A 160 16.96 -7.14 -14.11
CA VAL A 160 16.20 -6.56 -15.23
C VAL A 160 16.56 -5.09 -15.40
N VAL A 161 16.77 -4.37 -14.29
CA VAL A 161 17.28 -2.99 -14.30
C VAL A 161 18.58 -2.94 -13.52
N VAL A 162 19.60 -2.34 -14.12
CA VAL A 162 20.87 -1.99 -13.46
C VAL A 162 20.96 -0.47 -13.43
N ASP A 163 20.97 0.09 -12.23
CA ASP A 163 20.89 1.53 -11.97
C ASP A 163 22.07 1.95 -11.09
N GLY A 164 23.17 2.34 -11.75
CA GLY A 164 24.46 2.49 -11.10
C GLY A 164 24.94 1.16 -10.51
N SER A 165 25.14 1.11 -9.19
CA SER A 165 25.50 -0.10 -8.46
C SER A 165 24.28 -0.95 -8.04
N LEU A 166 23.07 -0.41 -8.13
CA LEU A 166 21.85 -1.09 -7.70
C LEU A 166 21.33 -2.00 -8.82
N LYS A 167 20.84 -3.17 -8.42
CA LYS A 167 20.34 -4.20 -9.32
C LYS A 167 18.94 -4.61 -8.91
N TYR A 168 17.99 -4.48 -9.82
CA TYR A 168 16.59 -4.79 -9.58
C TYR A 168 16.20 -6.08 -10.30
N TYR A 169 15.80 -7.07 -9.51
CA TYR A 169 15.38 -8.39 -10.00
C TYR A 169 13.86 -8.50 -10.11
N ASN A 170 13.12 -7.62 -9.44
CA ASN A 170 11.67 -7.56 -9.46
C ASN A 170 11.20 -6.10 -9.56
N LEU A 171 10.01 -5.91 -10.14
CA LEU A 171 9.44 -4.59 -10.38
C LEU A 171 9.00 -3.89 -9.09
N PHE A 172 8.61 -4.67 -8.06
CA PHE A 172 8.22 -4.13 -6.77
C PHE A 172 9.35 -3.29 -6.14
N ASP A 173 10.57 -3.83 -6.07
CA ASP A 173 11.75 -3.13 -5.58
C ASP A 173 12.02 -1.84 -6.35
N ALA A 174 11.92 -1.90 -7.68
CA ALA A 174 12.14 -0.73 -8.53
C ALA A 174 11.09 0.36 -8.29
N MET A 175 9.83 -0.02 -8.07
CA MET A 175 8.75 0.92 -7.75
C MET A 175 8.92 1.55 -6.36
N VAL A 176 9.28 0.75 -5.36
CA VAL A 176 9.55 1.24 -4.00
C VAL A 176 10.76 2.18 -3.99
N ASP A 177 11.84 1.83 -4.70
CA ASP A 177 13.04 2.66 -4.75
C ASP A 177 12.86 3.94 -5.57
N ALA A 178 11.92 3.97 -6.51
CA ALA A 178 11.51 5.21 -7.15
C ALA A 178 10.89 6.20 -6.14
N PHE A 179 10.12 5.72 -5.16
CA PHE A 179 9.63 6.54 -4.05
C PHE A 179 10.76 6.98 -3.12
N ASN A 180 11.67 6.08 -2.74
CA ASN A 180 12.83 6.43 -1.92
C ASN A 180 13.69 7.51 -2.58
N ALA A 181 13.97 7.39 -3.88
CA ALA A 181 14.70 8.40 -4.64
C ALA A 181 13.94 9.73 -4.75
N ALA A 182 12.60 9.69 -4.83
CA ALA A 182 11.77 10.90 -4.85
C ALA A 182 11.81 11.65 -3.50
N LEU A 183 11.77 10.93 -2.38
CA LEU A 183 11.91 11.49 -1.04
C LEU A 183 13.28 12.16 -0.86
N GLU A 184 14.36 11.53 -1.32
CA GLU A 184 15.70 12.13 -1.27
C GLU A 184 15.78 13.46 -2.03
N LYS A 185 15.10 13.59 -3.17
CA LYS A 185 15.08 14.83 -3.98
C LYS A 185 14.31 15.99 -3.36
N ILE A 186 13.51 15.73 -2.33
CA ILE A 186 12.80 16.76 -1.57
C ILE A 186 13.39 16.93 -0.15
N ASP A 187 14.63 16.47 0.05
CA ASP A 187 15.37 16.52 1.32
C ASP A 187 14.74 15.67 2.45
N ALA A 188 14.08 14.57 2.08
CA ALA A 188 13.37 13.68 3.01
C ALA A 188 13.94 12.25 3.04
N ALA A 189 15.27 12.11 2.89
CA ALA A 189 15.94 10.82 2.81
C ALA A 189 15.77 9.92 4.05
N ASP A 190 15.41 10.49 5.20
CA ASP A 190 15.22 9.76 6.46
C ASP A 190 13.78 9.26 6.67
N VAL A 191 12.84 9.65 5.80
CA VAL A 191 11.47 9.15 5.86
C VAL A 191 11.41 7.75 5.23
N LEU A 192 11.05 6.77 6.04
CA LEU A 192 10.87 5.39 5.59
C LEU A 192 9.49 5.19 4.96
N VAL A 193 9.38 4.18 4.10
CA VAL A 193 8.13 3.81 3.41
C VAL A 193 7.52 2.54 3.99
N ALA A 194 6.19 2.44 3.96
CA ALA A 194 5.43 1.24 4.24
C ALA A 194 4.50 0.95 3.05
N ILE A 195 4.14 -0.30 2.82
CA ILE A 195 3.29 -0.68 1.69
C ILE A 195 1.84 -0.70 2.17
N SER A 196 1.05 0.25 1.70
CA SER A 196 -0.35 0.35 2.08
C SER A 196 -1.25 -0.57 1.27
N GLU A 197 -0.83 -0.91 0.05
CA GLU A 197 -1.51 -1.88 -0.81
C GLU A 197 -0.54 -2.51 -1.80
N SER A 198 -0.68 -3.81 -1.99
CA SER A 198 -0.09 -4.52 -3.11
C SER A 198 -0.82 -5.83 -3.35
N GLY A 199 -1.00 -6.23 -4.60
CA GLY A 199 -1.69 -7.46 -4.95
C GLY A 199 -1.71 -7.72 -6.45
N TRP A 200 -2.27 -8.86 -6.82
CA TRP A 200 -2.42 -9.27 -8.21
C TRP A 200 -3.80 -9.92 -8.43
N PRO A 201 -4.59 -9.49 -9.43
CA PRO A 201 -5.93 -10.00 -9.65
C PRO A 201 -5.93 -11.41 -10.25
N SER A 202 -6.83 -12.27 -9.76
CA SER A 202 -6.94 -13.66 -10.20
C SER A 202 -7.71 -13.86 -11.50
N ALA A 203 -8.47 -12.86 -11.95
CA ALA A 203 -9.30 -12.90 -13.16
C ALA A 203 -9.60 -11.48 -13.68
N GLY A 204 -10.19 -11.39 -14.88
CA GLY A 204 -10.79 -10.17 -15.42
C GLY A 204 -9.93 -9.39 -16.42
N ASN A 205 -8.75 -9.88 -16.76
CA ASN A 205 -7.90 -9.37 -17.83
C ASN A 205 -6.93 -10.46 -18.35
N GLU A 206 -7.48 -11.57 -18.82
CA GLU A 206 -6.70 -12.67 -19.39
C GLU A 206 -5.95 -12.22 -20.66
N PRO A 207 -4.70 -12.68 -20.90
CA PRO A 207 -3.94 -13.66 -20.13
C PRO A 207 -3.11 -13.04 -18.98
N CYS A 208 -3.21 -11.73 -18.71
CA CYS A 208 -2.43 -11.06 -17.68
C CYS A 208 -2.88 -11.44 -16.25
N THR A 209 -4.13 -11.88 -16.10
CA THR A 209 -4.69 -12.39 -14.84
C THR A 209 -4.91 -13.90 -14.89
N SER A 210 -4.60 -14.56 -13.77
CA SER A 210 -4.98 -15.95 -13.51
C SER A 210 -4.81 -16.24 -12.01
N ILE A 211 -5.48 -17.27 -11.51
CA ILE A 211 -5.26 -17.80 -10.15
C ILE A 211 -3.77 -18.10 -9.92
N ALA A 212 -3.09 -18.69 -10.90
CA ALA A 212 -1.67 -19.02 -10.79
C ALA A 212 -0.77 -17.78 -10.69
N ASN A 213 -1.02 -16.73 -11.48
CA ASN A 213 -0.27 -15.48 -11.40
C ASN A 213 -0.52 -14.77 -10.06
N ALA A 214 -1.78 -14.72 -9.61
CA ALA A 214 -2.15 -14.10 -8.35
C ALA A 214 -1.48 -14.80 -7.15
N GLN A 215 -1.55 -16.14 -7.10
CA GLN A 215 -0.87 -16.93 -6.08
C GLN A 215 0.64 -16.70 -6.11
N THR A 216 1.25 -16.73 -7.31
CA THR A 216 2.69 -16.52 -7.48
C THR A 216 3.12 -15.15 -6.95
N TYR A 217 2.43 -14.09 -7.36
CA TYR A 217 2.76 -12.74 -6.93
C TYR A 217 2.68 -12.59 -5.41
N ASN A 218 1.54 -12.98 -4.84
CA ASN A 218 1.26 -12.78 -3.42
C ASN A 218 2.17 -13.62 -2.52
N MET A 219 2.44 -14.88 -2.90
CA MET A 219 3.39 -15.73 -2.18
C MET A 219 4.82 -15.20 -2.25
N ASN A 220 5.25 -14.71 -3.42
CA ASN A 220 6.59 -14.14 -3.57
C ASN A 220 6.73 -12.80 -2.84
N LEU A 221 5.69 -11.97 -2.82
CA LEU A 221 5.66 -10.73 -2.07
C LEU A 221 5.85 -11.00 -0.57
N ILE A 222 5.07 -11.92 0.03
CA ILE A 222 5.23 -12.32 1.43
C ILE A 222 6.66 -12.79 1.70
N ASN A 223 7.19 -13.68 0.86
CA ASN A 223 8.55 -14.20 1.00
C ASN A 223 9.64 -13.13 0.88
N HIS A 224 9.40 -12.08 0.08
CA HIS A 224 10.34 -11.00 -0.14
C HIS A 224 10.37 -10.03 1.05
N VAL A 225 9.21 -9.46 1.41
CA VAL A 225 9.13 -8.41 2.45
C VAL A 225 9.43 -8.92 3.86
N THR A 226 9.36 -10.24 4.09
CA THR A 226 9.74 -10.87 5.37
C THR A 226 11.23 -11.19 5.49
N LYS A 227 12.01 -11.07 4.41
CA LYS A 227 13.43 -11.46 4.36
C LYS A 227 14.39 -10.30 4.16
N GLY A 228 13.91 -9.16 3.66
CA GLY A 228 14.76 -8.00 3.43
C GLY A 228 13.99 -6.81 2.88
N GLY A 229 14.70 -5.69 2.75
CA GLY A 229 14.23 -4.51 2.06
C GLY A 229 14.59 -4.51 0.57
N THR A 230 14.65 -3.31 0.00
CA THR A 230 14.96 -3.08 -1.42
C THR A 230 16.46 -2.87 -1.65
N PRO A 231 16.96 -2.87 -2.89
CA PRO A 231 18.35 -2.54 -3.18
C PRO A 231 18.83 -1.21 -2.59
N ARG A 232 18.00 -0.15 -2.60
CA ARG A 232 18.36 1.16 -2.02
C ARG A 232 18.24 1.21 -0.50
N ARG A 233 17.36 0.39 0.10
CA ARG A 233 17.10 0.33 1.55
C ARG A 233 17.10 -1.13 2.04
N PRO A 234 18.24 -1.84 2.01
CA PRO A 234 18.29 -3.30 2.23
C PRO A 234 17.90 -3.72 3.64
N GLU A 235 18.18 -2.88 4.64
CA GLU A 235 17.91 -3.14 6.06
C GLU A 235 16.50 -2.71 6.49
N HIS A 236 15.72 -2.10 5.61
CA HIS A 236 14.38 -1.62 5.93
C HIS A 236 13.32 -2.68 5.61
N LEU A 237 12.86 -3.39 6.64
CA LEU A 237 11.71 -4.27 6.53
C LEU A 237 10.42 -3.43 6.54
N MET A 238 9.64 -3.55 5.47
CA MET A 238 8.45 -2.74 5.27
C MET A 238 7.20 -3.46 5.78
N ASP A 239 6.48 -2.83 6.70
CA ASP A 239 5.09 -3.22 6.97
C ASP A 239 4.31 -3.21 5.66
N THR A 240 3.63 -4.32 5.38
CA THR A 240 2.99 -4.54 4.08
C THR A 240 1.55 -5.01 4.24
N PHE A 241 0.62 -4.19 3.76
CA PHE A 241 -0.79 -4.55 3.60
C PHE A 241 -1.03 -5.07 2.19
N MET A 242 -1.45 -6.31 2.08
CA MET A 242 -1.79 -6.92 0.80
C MET A 242 -3.27 -6.66 0.45
N PHE A 243 -3.54 -6.36 -0.81
CA PHE A 243 -4.88 -6.06 -1.32
C PHE A 243 -5.41 -7.27 -2.12
N ALA A 244 -6.50 -7.94 -1.71
CA ALA A 244 -7.31 -7.71 -0.51
C ALA A 244 -7.86 -9.02 0.07
N MET A 245 -8.54 -8.93 1.22
CA MET A 245 -9.07 -10.11 1.91
C MET A 245 -10.09 -10.88 1.07
N PHE A 246 -11.01 -10.18 0.41
CA PHE A 246 -12.10 -10.79 -0.35
C PHE A 246 -12.19 -10.24 -1.77
N ASN A 247 -12.77 -11.03 -2.67
CA ASN A 247 -13.32 -10.51 -3.91
C ASN A 247 -14.50 -9.58 -3.59
N GLU A 248 -14.59 -8.47 -4.31
CA GLU A 248 -15.45 -7.34 -4.00
C GLU A 248 -16.38 -7.06 -5.18
N ASP A 249 -17.61 -7.58 -5.14
CA ASP A 249 -18.52 -7.62 -6.29
C ASP A 249 -19.10 -6.26 -6.71
N LEU A 250 -19.17 -5.30 -5.79
CA LEU A 250 -19.64 -3.95 -6.07
C LEU A 250 -18.56 -3.02 -6.66
N LYS A 251 -17.34 -3.52 -6.86
CA LYS A 251 -16.30 -2.79 -7.59
C LYS A 251 -16.57 -2.77 -9.11
N PRO A 252 -15.92 -1.87 -9.87
CA PRO A 252 -16.02 -1.87 -11.33
C PRO A 252 -15.75 -3.24 -11.93
N ALA A 253 -16.52 -3.64 -12.94
CA ALA A 253 -16.38 -4.95 -13.56
C ALA A 253 -14.96 -5.17 -14.13
N GLY A 254 -14.46 -6.40 -13.97
CA GLY A 254 -13.11 -6.80 -14.40
C GLY A 254 -12.20 -7.09 -13.23
N VAL A 255 -10.95 -6.63 -13.31
CA VAL A 255 -9.89 -7.01 -12.36
C VAL A 255 -10.13 -6.53 -10.94
N GLU A 256 -10.82 -5.40 -10.78
CA GLU A 256 -11.14 -4.80 -9.47
C GLU A 256 -11.99 -5.73 -8.60
N GLN A 257 -12.79 -6.62 -9.19
CA GLN A 257 -13.61 -7.60 -8.47
C GLN A 257 -12.83 -8.86 -8.05
N SER A 258 -11.56 -9.00 -8.44
CA SER A 258 -10.81 -10.26 -8.40
C SER A 258 -9.47 -10.19 -7.66
N PHE A 259 -9.30 -9.24 -6.73
CA PHE A 259 -8.07 -9.11 -5.91
C PHE A 259 -8.07 -9.95 -4.62
N GLY A 260 -9.17 -10.63 -4.30
CA GLY A 260 -9.36 -11.35 -3.05
C GLY A 260 -8.45 -12.56 -2.87
N PHE A 261 -7.98 -12.77 -1.65
CA PHE A 261 -7.41 -14.06 -1.23
C PHE A 261 -8.49 -15.10 -0.93
N PHE A 262 -9.69 -14.63 -0.54
CA PHE A 262 -10.85 -15.46 -0.24
C PHE A 262 -12.06 -15.03 -1.09
N HIS A 263 -12.93 -16.00 -1.37
CA HIS A 263 -14.28 -15.72 -1.83
C HIS A 263 -15.14 -15.22 -0.65
N PRO A 264 -16.30 -14.57 -0.92
CA PRO A 264 -17.21 -14.13 0.14
C PRO A 264 -17.72 -15.28 1.03
N ASP A 265 -17.70 -16.53 0.57
CA ASP A 265 -18.00 -17.72 1.39
C ASP A 265 -16.84 -18.17 2.30
N MET A 266 -15.78 -17.35 2.42
CA MET A 266 -14.55 -17.59 3.17
C MET A 266 -13.69 -18.76 2.67
N LYS A 267 -13.97 -19.34 1.50
CA LYS A 267 -13.05 -20.30 0.89
C LYS A 267 -11.89 -19.57 0.21
N PRO A 268 -10.66 -20.12 0.28
CA PRO A 268 -9.52 -19.52 -0.41
C PRO A 268 -9.73 -19.56 -1.92
N VAL A 269 -9.40 -18.46 -2.61
CA VAL A 269 -9.30 -18.44 -4.08
C VAL A 269 -8.10 -19.27 -4.53
N TYR A 270 -7.02 -19.23 -3.75
CA TYR A 270 -5.80 -20.03 -3.89
C TYR A 270 -5.12 -20.20 -2.51
N PRO A 271 -4.32 -21.27 -2.31
CA PRO A 271 -3.55 -21.45 -1.07
C PRO A 271 -2.50 -20.33 -0.92
N LEU A 272 -2.55 -19.61 0.20
CA LEU A 272 -1.62 -18.52 0.53
C LEU A 272 -1.23 -18.50 2.02
N PHE A 273 -2.20 -18.77 2.89
CA PHE A 273 -2.06 -18.87 4.35
C PHE A 273 -2.40 -20.29 4.82
#